data_AF-A0A1R3JGH9-F1
#
_entry.id   AF-A0A1R3JGH9-F1
#
_cell.length_a   1.000
_cell.length_b   1.000
_cell.length_c   1.000
_cell.angle_alpha   90.00
_cell.angle_beta   90.00
_cell.angle_gamma   90.00
#
_symmetry.space_group_name_H-M   'P 1'
#
loop_
_entity.id
_entity.type
_entity.pdbx_description
1 polymer ?
#
loop_
_entity_poly.entity_id
_entity_poly.type
_entity_poly.pdbx_seq_one_letter_code
_entity_poly.pdbx_strand_id
1 'polypeptide(L)'
;MEKSQELALTQMRKSVEKLGFSTEKYGDPTLMRFLIVKSMDIEKAAKMFVQWLKWRSSMAPNGFIAESEVPDELEARKIFLQGLSKTGYPVLVIKVCQHIPNDILQFKSNLFAP
;
A
#
# COMPACT_ATOMS: atom_id res chain seq x y z
N MET A 1 -0.06 -25.69 8.90
CA MET A 1 0.24 -24.24 8.84
C MET A 1 -0.59 -23.57 7.75
N GLU A 2 -0.55 -24.06 6.51
CA GLU A 2 -1.37 -23.58 5.37
C GLU A 2 -2.87 -23.49 5.68
N LYS A 3 -3.48 -24.58 6.18
CA LYS A 3 -4.90 -24.61 6.57
C LYS A 3 -5.30 -23.52 7.58
N SER A 4 -4.38 -23.12 8.47
CA SER A 4 -4.65 -22.06 9.45
C SER A 4 -4.60 -20.67 8.83
N GLN A 5 -3.77 -20.48 7.79
CA GLN A 5 -3.67 -19.22 7.06
C GLN A 5 -4.89 -19.03 6.15
N GLU A 6 -5.33 -20.07 5.44
CA GLU A 6 -6.56 -20.04 4.64
C GLU A 6 -7.79 -19.71 5.49
N LEU A 7 -7.89 -20.30 6.68
CA LEU A 7 -8.94 -19.99 7.64
C LEU A 7 -8.91 -18.53 8.08
N ALA A 8 -7.73 -18.01 8.44
CA ALA A 8 -7.56 -16.61 8.86
C ALA A 8 -7.92 -15.63 7.73
N LEU A 9 -7.53 -15.93 6.49
CA LEU A 9 -7.90 -15.14 5.32
C LEU A 9 -9.41 -15.15 5.08
N THR A 10 -10.05 -16.31 5.19
CA THR A 10 -11.51 -16.43 5.05
C THR A 10 -12.25 -15.62 6.12
N GLN A 11 -11.78 -15.69 7.37
CA GLN A 11 -12.33 -14.90 8.48
C GLN A 11 -12.09 -13.39 8.29
N MET A 12 -10.92 -13.00 7.80
CA MET A 12 -10.60 -11.61 7.48
C MET A 12 -11.54 -11.07 6.40
N ARG A 13 -11.75 -11.78 5.30
CA ARG A 13 -12.67 -11.37 4.23
C ARG A 13 -14.08 -11.14 4.76
N LYS A 14 -14.61 -12.11 5.53
CA LYS A 14 -15.91 -11.99 6.19
C LYS A 14 -15.98 -10.81 7.17
N SER A 15 -14.90 -10.53 7.90
CA SER A 15 -14.84 -9.40 8.83
C SER A 15 -14.87 -8.07 8.09
N VAL A 16 -14.16 -7.95 6.96
CA VAL A 16 -14.18 -6.76 6.09
C VAL A 16 -15.57 -6.56 5.45
N GLU A 17 -16.22 -7.64 4.99
CA GLU A 17 -17.60 -7.59 4.47
C GLU A 17 -18.60 -7.12 5.52
N LYS A 18 -18.49 -7.59 6.77
CA LYS A 18 -19.31 -7.10 7.89
C LYS A 18 -19.14 -5.61 8.17
N LEU A 19 -18.00 -5.01 7.81
CA LEU A 19 -17.75 -3.58 7.91
C LEU A 19 -18.26 -2.79 6.70
N GLY A 20 -18.87 -3.46 5.70
CA GLY A 20 -19.44 -2.86 4.50
C GLY A 20 -18.44 -2.63 3.37
N PHE A 21 -17.27 -3.30 3.39
CA PHE A 21 -16.23 -3.17 2.36
C PHE A 21 -15.97 -4.50 1.65
N SER A 22 -15.44 -4.45 0.42
CA SER A 22 -15.06 -5.64 -0.36
C SER A 22 -13.55 -5.83 -0.39
N THR A 23 -13.10 -7.09 -0.46
CA THR A 23 -11.70 -7.48 -0.65
C THR A 23 -11.39 -7.96 -2.06
N GLU A 24 -12.35 -8.02 -2.99
CA GLU A 24 -12.17 -8.66 -4.32
C GLU A 24 -10.99 -8.12 -5.13
N LYS A 25 -10.68 -6.83 -4.99
CA LYS A 25 -9.57 -6.19 -5.70
C LYS A 25 -8.19 -6.59 -5.17
N TYR A 26 -8.12 -7.37 -4.09
CA TYR A 26 -6.88 -7.64 -3.36
C TYR A 26 -6.72 -9.14 -3.07
N GLY A 27 -5.63 -9.71 -3.58
CA GLY A 27 -5.29 -11.11 -3.33
C GLY A 27 -4.77 -11.39 -1.91
N ASP A 28 -4.68 -12.67 -1.60
CA ASP A 28 -4.28 -13.26 -0.31
C ASP A 28 -2.98 -12.67 0.26
N PRO A 29 -1.91 -12.44 -0.54
CA PRO A 29 -0.69 -11.83 -0.01
C PRO A 29 -0.91 -10.42 0.56
N THR A 30 -1.83 -9.65 -0.02
CA THR A 30 -2.16 -8.30 0.49
C THR A 30 -2.87 -8.40 1.81
N LEU A 31 -3.92 -9.22 1.91
CA LEU A 31 -4.69 -9.44 3.13
C LEU A 31 -3.80 -9.98 4.26
N MET A 32 -2.93 -10.93 3.94
CA MET A 32 -2.00 -11.53 4.89
C MET A 32 -1.03 -10.50 5.51
N ARG A 33 -0.61 -9.45 4.78
CA ARG A 33 0.23 -8.39 5.35
C ARG A 33 -0.45 -7.68 6.52
N PHE A 34 -1.76 -7.42 6.43
CA PHE A 34 -2.51 -6.78 7.51
C PHE A 34 -2.69 -7.73 8.70
N LEU A 35 -2.92 -9.02 8.44
CA LEU A 35 -2.97 -10.04 9.48
C LEU A 35 -1.63 -10.12 10.22
N ILE A 36 -0.51 -10.25 9.51
CA ILE A 36 0.82 -10.33 10.11
C ILE A 36 1.12 -9.08 10.96
N VAL A 37 0.88 -7.88 10.43
CA VAL A 37 1.11 -6.61 11.15
C VAL A 37 0.22 -6.47 12.40
N LYS A 38 -0.94 -7.14 12.42
CA LYS A 38 -1.84 -7.18 13.57
C LYS A 38 -1.75 -8.48 14.34
N SER A 39 -0.64 -9.21 14.25
CA SER A 39 -0.40 -10.44 15.03
C SER A 39 -1.50 -11.49 14.87
N MET A 40 -2.03 -11.62 13.65
CA MET A 40 -3.15 -12.48 13.26
C MET A 40 -4.50 -12.17 13.94
N ASP A 41 -4.64 -10.99 14.57
CA ASP A 41 -5.91 -10.50 15.11
C ASP A 41 -6.84 -10.06 13.96
N ILE A 42 -7.86 -10.88 13.69
CA ILE A 42 -8.79 -10.70 12.56
C ILE A 42 -9.49 -9.33 12.61
N GLU A 43 -9.99 -8.93 13.77
CA GLU A 43 -10.78 -7.69 13.88
C GLU A 43 -9.90 -6.46 13.70
N LYS A 44 -8.71 -6.43 14.32
CA LYS A 44 -7.77 -5.32 14.16
C LYS A 44 -7.23 -5.26 12.73
N ALA A 45 -6.97 -6.40 12.11
CA ALA A 45 -6.53 -6.48 10.71
C ALA A 45 -7.61 -5.94 9.77
N ALA A 46 -8.86 -6.37 9.93
CA ALA A 46 -9.98 -5.91 9.11
C ALA A 46 -10.23 -4.39 9.26
N LYS A 47 -10.20 -3.88 10.50
CA LYS A 47 -10.33 -2.43 10.76
C LYS A 47 -9.20 -1.62 10.10
N MET A 48 -7.95 -2.08 10.22
CA MET A 48 -6.81 -1.42 9.57
C MET A 48 -6.91 -1.48 8.04
N PHE A 49 -7.34 -2.61 7.48
CA PHE A 49 -7.55 -2.77 6.04
C PHE A 49 -8.61 -1.80 5.52
N VAL A 50 -9.74 -1.66 6.22
CA VAL A 50 -10.80 -0.70 5.86
C VAL A 50 -10.31 0.76 5.95
N GLN A 51 -9.54 1.11 6.98
CA GLN A 51 -8.92 2.44 7.07
C GLN A 51 -7.99 2.70 5.88
N TRP A 52 -7.19 1.70 5.50
CA TRP A 52 -6.32 1.78 4.35
C TRP A 52 -7.08 1.91 3.02
N LEU A 53 -8.21 1.20 2.85
CA LEU A 53 -9.08 1.36 1.67
C LEU A 53 -9.62 2.79 1.56
N LYS A 54 -10.12 3.35 2.67
CA LYS A 54 -10.63 4.73 2.70
C LYS A 54 -9.54 5.73 2.31
N TRP A 55 -8.34 5.55 2.86
CA TRP A 55 -7.20 6.39 2.54
C TRP A 55 -6.75 6.24 1.08
N ARG A 56 -6.73 5.01 0.53
CA ARG A 56 -6.46 4.75 -0.90
C ARG A 56 -7.47 5.48 -1.79
N SER A 57 -8.76 5.38 -1.48
CA SER A 57 -9.82 6.05 -2.24
C SER A 57 -9.74 7.56 -2.17
N SER A 58 -9.23 8.15 -1.08
CA SER A 58 -9.03 9.60 -0.98
C SER A 58 -7.76 10.08 -1.69
N MET A 59 -6.67 9.30 -1.65
CA MET A 59 -5.37 9.71 -2.20
C MET A 59 -5.21 9.40 -3.68
N ALA A 60 -5.78 8.30 -4.16
CA ALA A 60 -5.67 7.82 -5.53
C ALA A 60 -7.03 7.27 -5.98
N PRO A 61 -8.01 8.15 -6.26
CA PRO A 61 -9.39 7.73 -6.55
C PRO A 61 -9.49 6.84 -7.79
N ASN A 62 -8.58 7.04 -8.76
CA ASN A 62 -8.49 6.24 -9.99
C ASN A 62 -7.66 4.96 -9.82
N GLY A 63 -7.15 4.68 -8.61
CA GLY A 63 -6.28 3.56 -8.30
C GLY A 63 -4.80 3.79 -8.59
N PHE A 64 -4.46 4.92 -9.23
CA PHE A 64 -3.11 5.42 -9.49
C PHE A 64 -3.11 6.95 -9.39
N ILE A 65 -1.92 7.54 -9.34
CA ILE A 65 -1.72 8.99 -9.48
C ILE A 65 -1.06 9.23 -10.82
N ALA A 66 -1.67 10.06 -11.67
CA ALA A 66 -1.13 10.34 -12.99
C ALA A 66 0.16 11.16 -12.87
N GLU A 67 1.13 10.92 -13.77
CA GLU A 67 2.39 11.66 -13.79
C GLU A 67 2.16 13.19 -13.86
N SER A 68 1.11 13.61 -14.57
CA SER A 68 0.70 15.01 -14.69
C SER A 68 0.24 15.64 -13.37
N GLU A 69 -0.10 14.84 -12.35
CA GLU A 69 -0.47 15.32 -11.01
C GLU A 69 0.76 15.56 -10.12
N VAL A 70 1.93 15.03 -10.51
CA VAL A 70 3.18 15.10 -9.75
C VAL A 70 4.42 15.49 -10.59
N PRO A 71 4.32 16.48 -11.52
CA PRO A 71 5.41 16.78 -12.46
C PRO A 71 6.69 17.25 -11.74
N ASP A 72 6.56 18.12 -10.74
CA ASP A 72 7.71 18.66 -9.99
C ASP A 72 8.45 17.55 -9.22
N GLU A 73 7.69 16.59 -8.68
CA GLU A 73 8.22 15.45 -7.93
C GLU A 73 8.96 14.46 -8.82
N LEU A 74 8.51 14.29 -10.08
CA LEU A 74 9.18 13.50 -11.10
C LEU A 74 10.42 14.21 -11.64
N GLU A 75 10.33 15.52 -11.89
CA GLU A 75 11.44 16.34 -12.38
C GLU A 75 12.61 16.38 -11.37
N ALA A 76 12.30 16.40 -10.07
CA ALA A 76 13.31 16.35 -9.02
C ALA A 76 14.21 15.09 -9.11
N ARG A 77 13.77 14.03 -9.80
CA ARG A 77 14.52 12.77 -10.02
C ARG A 77 15.17 12.26 -8.74
N LYS A 78 14.42 12.30 -7.64
CA LYS A 78 14.93 11.99 -6.31
C LYS A 78 14.64 10.55 -5.86
N ILE A 79 13.89 9.77 -6.63
CA ILE A 79 13.54 8.36 -6.34
C ILE A 79 13.93 7.48 -7.52
N PHE A 80 14.65 6.39 -7.27
CA PHE A 80 15.10 5.45 -8.30
C PHE A 80 14.84 4.00 -7.88
N LEU A 81 14.27 3.20 -8.78
CA LEU A 81 14.16 1.76 -8.61
C LEU A 81 15.41 1.08 -9.21
N GLN A 82 16.28 0.54 -8.36
CA GLN A 82 17.60 0.00 -8.74
C GLN A 82 17.62 -1.54 -8.72
N GLY A 83 16.62 -2.16 -9.34
CA GLY A 83 16.53 -3.61 -9.45
C GLY A 83 16.28 -4.31 -8.11
N LEU A 84 16.80 -5.54 -7.97
CA LEU A 84 16.59 -6.40 -6.80
C LEU A 84 17.85 -6.51 -5.94
N SER A 85 17.66 -6.64 -4.63
CA SER A 85 18.71 -6.96 -3.67
C SER A 85 19.23 -8.39 -3.89
N LYS A 86 20.33 -8.76 -3.20
CA LYS A 86 20.86 -10.13 -3.19
C LYS A 86 19.84 -11.18 -2.73
N THR A 87 18.82 -10.76 -1.99
CA THR A 87 17.73 -11.61 -1.48
C THR A 87 16.43 -11.46 -2.28
N GLY A 88 16.46 -10.78 -3.42
CA GLY A 88 15.33 -10.69 -4.35
C GLY A 88 14.30 -9.60 -4.05
N TYR A 89 14.58 -8.67 -3.14
CA TYR A 89 13.65 -7.57 -2.82
C TYR A 89 13.94 -6.32 -3.66
N PRO A 90 12.92 -5.62 -4.18
CA PRO A 90 13.11 -4.35 -4.90
C PRO A 90 13.88 -3.32 -4.07
N VAL A 91 14.85 -2.66 -4.69
CA VAL A 91 15.68 -1.63 -4.04
C VAL A 91 15.26 -0.25 -4.52
N LEU A 92 14.74 0.55 -3.60
CA LEU A 92 14.43 1.97 -3.83
C LEU A 92 15.57 2.82 -3.29
N VAL A 93 16.15 3.68 -4.13
CA VAL A 93 17.18 4.66 -3.75
C VAL A 93 16.57 6.05 -3.76
N ILE A 94 16.68 6.76 -2.64
CA ILE A 94 16.14 8.12 -2.48
C ILE A 94 17.31 9.11 -2.31
N LYS A 95 17.43 10.07 -3.23
CA LYS A 95 18.38 11.18 -3.15
C LYS A 95 17.78 12.33 -2.37
N VAL A 96 17.93 12.28 -1.05
CA VAL A 96 17.35 13.29 -0.13
C VAL A 96 17.91 14.71 -0.39
N CYS A 97 19.14 14.84 -0.89
CA CYS A 97 19.72 16.15 -1.25
C CYS A 97 19.00 16.86 -2.41
N GLN A 98 18.19 16.14 -3.20
CA GLN A 98 17.35 16.70 -4.26
C GLN A 98 15.92 16.95 -3.77
N HIS A 99 15.66 16.80 -2.47
CA HIS A 99 14.37 17.13 -1.89
C HIS A 99 14.22 18.64 -1.77
N ILE A 100 13.36 19.21 -2.60
CA ILE A 100 12.84 20.57 -2.43
C ILE A 100 11.62 20.45 -1.49
N PRO A 101 11.61 21.15 -0.33
CA PRO A 101 10.47 21.12 0.58
C PRO A 101 9.23 21.71 -0.08
N ASN A 102 8.39 20.84 -0.64
CA ASN A 102 7.05 21.13 -1.11
C ASN A 102 6.03 20.47 -0.15
N ASP A 103 4.73 20.72 -0.35
CA ASP A 103 3.67 20.11 0.49
C ASP A 103 3.89 18.60 0.64
N ILE A 104 3.89 18.11 1.89
CA ILE A 104 4.05 16.70 2.27
C ILE A 104 3.09 15.80 1.48
N LEU A 105 1.92 16.32 1.09
CA LEU A 105 0.95 15.62 0.27
C LEU A 105 1.49 15.29 -1.13
N GLN A 106 2.16 16.24 -1.81
CA GLN A 106 2.76 15.98 -3.13
C GLN A 106 3.87 14.92 -3.06
N PHE A 107 4.74 15.00 -2.04
CA PHE A 107 5.81 14.01 -1.85
C PHE A 107 5.26 12.58 -1.69
N LYS A 108 4.17 12.42 -0.93
CA LYS A 108 3.52 11.11 -0.75
C LYS A 108 2.91 10.57 -2.04
N SER A 109 2.40 11.45 -2.90
CA SER A 109 1.76 11.08 -4.17
C SER A 109 2.73 10.44 -5.17
N ASN A 110 4.00 10.86 -5.19
CA ASN A 110 5.03 10.30 -6.08
C ASN A 110 5.24 8.78 -5.87
N LEU A 111 4.97 8.24 -4.67
CA LEU A 111 5.08 6.80 -4.40
C LEU A 111 3.97 5.95 -5.06
N PHE A 112 2.96 6.60 -5.64
CA PHE A 112 1.82 5.95 -6.29
C PHE A 112 1.71 6.27 -7.78
N ALA A 113 2.69 6.98 -8.34
CA ALA A 113 2.83 7.16 -9.78
C ALA A 113 3.26 5.83 -10.43
N PRO A 114 2.71 5.49 -11.62
CA PRO A 114 3.04 4.26 -12.34
C PRO A 114 4.49 4.18 -12.82
#